data_AF-A0A7K1CIV5-F1
#
_entry.id   AF-A0A7K1CIV5-F1
#
_cell.length_a   1.000
_cell.length_b   1.000
_cell.length_c   1.000
_cell.angle_alpha   90.00
_cell.angle_beta   90.00
_cell.angle_gamma   90.00
#
_symmetry.space_group_name_H-M   'P 1'
#
loop_
_entity.id
_entity.type
_entity.pdbx_description
1 polymer ?
#
loop_
_entity_poly.entity_id
_entity_poly.type
_entity_poly.pdbx_seq_one_letter_code
_entity_poly.pdbx_strand_id
1 'polypeptide(L)'
;METRSFADCLRTLDDAALISLFAHRPDLVTPVPPDIASLAVRATSAPSLARSIDSLNAWQYQVLEACAVAAEPFNEKQIAALTDKAALFVLPGLIERGLIYSGKDGLYIPTTLREVLGNEIAGLGPQTMAKLALKKLDEAPASAQKALDAMVWGPPRGTVADVKKPGAGVAWLLE
;
A
#
# COMPACT_ATOMS: atom_id res chain seq x y z
N MET A 1 -25.64 -5.89 -0.34
CA MET A 1 -25.34 -4.46 -0.46
C MET A 1 -23.97 -4.25 0.15
N GLU A 2 -22.95 -4.59 -0.64
CA GLU A 2 -21.61 -4.90 -0.16
C GLU A 2 -20.60 -4.10 -0.95
N THR A 3 -20.20 -2.97 -0.35
CA THR A 3 -18.85 -2.41 -0.22
C THR A 3 -19.04 -1.20 0.71
N ARG A 4 -18.62 -1.27 1.99
CA ARG A 4 -18.79 -0.17 2.95
C ARG A 4 -17.69 0.87 2.70
N SER A 5 -18.05 1.97 2.05
CA SER A 5 -17.15 3.04 1.63
C SER A 5 -16.45 3.73 2.80
N PHE A 6 -15.37 4.47 2.54
CA PHE A 6 -14.74 5.33 3.56
C PHE A 6 -15.74 6.29 4.21
N ALA A 7 -16.71 6.80 3.44
CA ALA A 7 -17.79 7.63 3.97
C ALA A 7 -18.67 6.89 5.00
N ASP A 8 -18.90 5.59 4.82
CA ASP A 8 -19.64 4.78 5.80
C ASP A 8 -18.85 4.61 7.10
N CYS A 9 -17.53 4.43 7.01
CA CYS A 9 -16.66 4.40 8.19
C CYS A 9 -16.73 5.73 8.95
N LEU A 10 -16.61 6.87 8.26
CA LEU A 10 -16.68 8.19 8.88
C LEU A 10 -18.00 8.43 9.63
N ARG A 11 -19.14 7.90 9.13
CA ARG A 11 -20.44 8.02 9.83
C ARG A 11 -20.51 7.24 11.14
N THR A 12 -19.60 6.29 11.36
CA THR A 12 -19.55 5.48 12.58
C THR A 12 -18.55 6.01 13.62
N LEU A 13 -17.74 7.01 13.27
CA LEU A 13 -16.78 7.62 14.18
C LEU A 13 -17.50 8.46 15.23
N ASP A 14 -16.96 8.45 16.44
CA ASP A 14 -17.37 9.36 17.50
C ASP A 14 -16.64 10.71 17.39
N ASP A 15 -17.06 11.67 18.22
CA ASP A 15 -16.48 13.01 18.22
C ASP A 15 -14.98 12.99 18.50
N ALA A 16 -14.50 12.09 19.37
CA ALA A 16 -13.09 11.97 19.71
C ALA A 16 -12.27 11.50 18.50
N ALA A 17 -12.75 10.50 17.77
CA ALA A 17 -12.11 10.02 16.56
C ALA A 17 -12.12 11.07 15.43
N LEU A 18 -13.20 11.83 15.28
CA LEU A 18 -13.26 12.93 14.32
C LEU A 18 -12.29 14.07 14.68
N ILE A 19 -12.20 14.43 15.96
CA ILE A 19 -11.21 15.41 16.45
C ILE A 19 -9.80 14.94 16.15
N SER A 20 -9.49 13.66 16.42
CA SER A 20 -8.17 13.08 16.13
C SER A 20 -7.84 13.14 14.63
N LEU A 21 -8.81 12.79 13.78
CA LEU A 21 -8.68 12.90 12.32
C LEU A 21 -8.36 14.34 11.89
N PHE A 22 -9.08 15.33 12.40
CA PHE A 22 -8.84 16.73 12.04
C PHE A 22 -7.55 17.29 12.62
N ALA A 23 -7.11 16.82 13.79
CA ALA A 23 -5.82 17.20 14.38
C ALA A 23 -4.65 16.72 13.52
N HIS A 24 -4.75 15.50 12.98
CA HIS A 24 -3.76 14.98 12.05
C HIS A 24 -3.90 15.55 10.64
N ARG A 25 -5.11 15.96 10.25
CA ARG A 25 -5.43 16.42 8.90
C ARG A 25 -6.18 17.75 8.88
N PRO A 26 -5.50 18.87 9.21
CA PRO A 26 -6.12 20.20 9.23
C PRO A 26 -6.67 20.64 7.87
N ASP A 27 -6.15 20.07 6.78
CA ASP A 27 -6.61 20.37 5.43
C ASP A 27 -8.03 19.86 5.14
N LEU A 28 -8.57 18.96 5.97
CA LEU A 28 -9.93 18.47 5.85
C LEU A 28 -11.01 19.48 6.22
N VAL A 29 -10.66 20.49 7.02
CA VAL A 29 -11.63 21.47 7.57
C VAL A 29 -11.53 22.85 6.92
N THR A 30 -10.73 22.98 5.85
CA THR A 30 -10.52 24.26 5.16
C THR A 30 -10.84 24.16 3.66
N PRO A 31 -12.01 24.65 3.19
CA PRO A 31 -13.14 25.16 3.98
C PRO A 31 -13.91 24.03 4.69
N VAL A 32 -14.71 24.33 5.72
CA VAL A 32 -15.46 23.31 6.47
C VAL A 32 -16.35 22.49 5.51
N PRO A 33 -16.26 21.15 5.51
CA PRO A 33 -17.07 20.32 4.64
C PRO A 33 -18.55 20.37 5.08
N PRO A 34 -19.51 20.42 4.14
CA PRO A 34 -20.94 20.54 4.46
C PRO A 34 -21.53 19.24 5.03
N ASP A 35 -20.94 18.09 4.72
CA ASP A 35 -21.38 16.77 5.16
C ASP A 35 -20.25 15.73 5.15
N ILE A 36 -20.54 14.53 5.68
CA ILE A 36 -19.58 13.41 5.75
C ILE A 36 -19.16 12.90 4.36
N ALA A 37 -20.03 12.99 3.36
CA ALA A 37 -19.69 12.54 2.01
C ALA A 37 -18.62 13.45 1.39
N SER A 38 -18.78 14.77 1.54
CA SER A 38 -17.81 15.78 1.11
C SER A 38 -16.50 15.68 1.87
N LEU A 39 -16.57 15.40 3.18
CA LEU A 39 -15.38 15.10 3.98
C LEU A 39 -14.65 13.86 3.46
N ALA A 40 -15.37 12.77 3.16
CA ALA A 40 -14.80 11.55 2.61
C ALA A 40 -14.09 11.81 1.29
N VAL A 41 -14.75 12.49 0.34
CA VAL A 41 -14.17 12.83 -0.97
C VAL A 41 -12.90 13.68 -0.82
N ARG A 42 -12.91 14.65 0.09
CA ARG A 42 -11.72 15.46 0.36
C ARG A 42 -10.60 14.61 0.96
N ALA A 43 -10.93 13.78 1.94
CA ALA A 43 -9.96 12.96 2.66
C ALA A 43 -9.29 11.90 1.78
N THR A 44 -10.01 11.37 0.79
CA THR A 44 -9.46 10.42 -0.19
C THR A 44 -8.90 11.12 -1.43
N SER A 45 -8.86 12.44 -1.50
CA SER A 45 -8.24 13.13 -2.64
C SER A 45 -6.70 13.02 -2.59
N ALA A 46 -6.09 12.83 -3.76
CA ALA A 46 -4.64 12.70 -3.91
C ALA A 46 -3.81 13.77 -3.18
N PRO A 47 -4.09 15.10 -3.31
CA PRO A 47 -3.28 16.11 -2.61
C PRO A 47 -3.40 16.04 -1.08
N SER A 48 -4.52 15.55 -0.57
CA SER A 48 -4.79 15.42 0.86
C SER A 48 -4.10 14.18 1.45
N LEU A 49 -4.14 13.07 0.70
CA LEU A 49 -3.43 11.85 1.05
C LEU A 49 -1.91 12.06 1.01
N ALA A 50 -1.40 12.73 -0.03
CA ALA A 50 0.02 13.04 -0.16
C ALA A 50 0.56 13.79 1.07
N ARG A 51 -0.11 14.86 1.52
CA ARG A 51 0.29 15.60 2.74
C ARG A 51 0.25 14.74 4.00
N SER A 52 -0.75 13.87 4.10
CA SER A 52 -0.86 12.96 5.25
C SER A 52 0.29 11.96 5.26
N ILE A 53 0.64 11.41 4.10
CA ILE A 53 1.78 10.51 3.90
C ILE A 53 3.11 11.21 4.19
N ASP A 54 3.29 12.45 3.72
CA ASP A 54 4.50 13.26 3.97
C ASP A 54 4.76 13.53 5.47
N SER A 55 3.71 13.46 6.30
CA SER A 55 3.83 13.64 7.75
C SER A 55 4.25 12.38 8.51
N LEU A 56 4.33 11.23 7.83
CA LEU A 56 4.72 9.97 8.43
C LEU A 56 6.24 9.87 8.60
N ASN A 57 6.66 9.22 9.67
CA ASN A 57 8.05 8.79 9.78
C ASN A 57 8.32 7.57 8.87
N ALA A 58 9.59 7.23 8.69
CA ALA A 58 10.01 6.14 7.82
C ALA A 58 9.34 4.79 8.16
N TRP A 59 9.22 4.46 9.45
CA TRP A 59 8.58 3.21 9.88
C TRP A 59 7.08 3.21 9.62
N GLN A 60 6.39 4.32 9.89
CA GLN A 60 4.98 4.49 9.61
C GLN A 60 4.67 4.38 8.11
N TYR A 61 5.53 4.97 7.28
CA TYR A 61 5.44 4.86 5.83
C TYR A 61 5.61 3.41 5.36
N GLN A 62 6.61 2.69 5.85
CA GLN A 62 6.83 1.27 5.51
C GLN A 62 5.67 0.37 5.92
N VAL A 63 5.07 0.60 7.10
CA VAL A 63 3.86 -0.12 7.52
C VAL A 63 2.69 0.20 6.59
N LEU A 64 2.53 1.46 6.17
CA LEU A 64 1.51 1.86 5.20
C LEU A 64 1.71 1.19 3.83
N GLU A 65 2.96 1.09 3.36
CA GLU A 65 3.29 0.36 2.14
C GLU A 65 2.91 -1.12 2.26
N ALA A 66 3.19 -1.75 3.40
CA ALA A 66 2.79 -3.14 3.63
C ALA A 66 1.27 -3.32 3.64
N CYS A 67 0.52 -2.37 4.21
CA CYS A 67 -0.94 -2.35 4.13
C CYS A 67 -1.42 -2.21 2.68
N ALA A 68 -0.74 -1.41 1.87
CA ALA A 68 -1.06 -1.25 0.45
C ALA A 68 -0.62 -2.46 -0.39
N VAL A 69 0.35 -3.27 0.03
CA VAL A 69 0.69 -4.51 -0.69
C VAL A 69 -0.23 -5.67 -0.29
N ALA A 70 -0.77 -5.64 0.92
CA ALA A 70 -1.68 -6.67 1.42
C ALA A 70 -2.97 -6.77 0.58
N ALA A 71 -3.47 -7.99 0.42
CA ALA A 71 -4.79 -8.24 -0.18
C ALA A 71 -5.89 -7.76 0.78
N GLU A 72 -6.82 -6.94 0.29
CA GLU A 72 -7.92 -6.41 1.08
C GLU A 72 -9.12 -7.40 1.11
N PRO A 73 -9.81 -7.55 2.26
CA PRO A 73 -9.48 -6.97 3.57
C PRO A 73 -8.26 -7.62 4.23
N PHE A 74 -7.51 -6.83 4.99
CA PHE A 74 -6.39 -7.33 5.80
C PHE A 74 -6.64 -7.14 7.31
N ASN A 75 -5.83 -7.80 8.13
CA ASN A 75 -5.86 -7.69 9.58
C ASN A 75 -4.47 -7.38 10.15
N GLU A 76 -4.44 -6.96 11.42
CA GLU A 76 -3.22 -6.55 12.10
C GLU A 76 -2.16 -7.67 12.16
N LYS A 77 -2.59 -8.93 12.29
CA LYS A 77 -1.67 -10.09 12.33
C LYS A 77 -0.98 -10.32 10.99
N GLN A 78 -1.68 -10.10 9.87
CA GLN A 78 -1.10 -10.18 8.54
C GLN A 78 -0.05 -9.09 8.33
N ILE A 79 -0.35 -7.85 8.75
CA ILE A 79 0.62 -6.74 8.63
C ILE A 79 1.85 -6.99 9.50
N ALA A 80 1.66 -7.47 10.74
CA ALA A 80 2.77 -7.86 11.60
C ALA A 80 3.61 -9.02 11.04
N ALA A 81 3.02 -9.91 10.24
CA ALA A 81 3.73 -10.99 9.57
C ALA A 81 4.49 -10.54 8.31
N LEU A 82 3.98 -9.51 7.61
CA LEU A 82 4.66 -8.91 6.45
C LEU A 82 5.81 -7.97 6.84
N THR A 83 5.74 -7.38 8.04
CA THR A 83 6.70 -6.39 8.52
C THR A 83 7.37 -6.87 9.82
N ASP A 84 6.92 -6.38 10.97
CA ASP A 84 7.33 -6.77 12.31
C ASP A 84 6.17 -6.57 13.31
N LYS A 85 6.23 -7.19 14.50
CA LYS A 85 5.26 -6.99 15.58
C LYS A 85 5.14 -5.52 16.01
N ALA A 86 6.17 -4.72 15.82
CA ALA A 86 6.14 -3.27 16.08
C ALA A 86 5.09 -2.53 15.24
N ALA A 87 4.62 -3.09 14.11
CA ALA A 87 3.58 -2.50 13.28
C ALA A 87 2.25 -2.35 14.02
N LEU A 88 1.97 -3.20 15.02
CA LEU A 88 0.75 -3.12 15.82
C LEU A 88 0.62 -1.79 16.58
N PHE A 89 1.74 -1.15 16.91
CA PHE A 89 1.74 0.18 17.56
C PHE A 89 1.55 1.34 16.57
N VAL A 90 1.73 1.08 15.27
CA VAL A 90 1.63 2.07 14.21
C VAL A 90 0.23 2.13 13.61
N LEU A 91 -0.43 0.97 13.46
CA LEU A 91 -1.74 0.84 12.84
C LEU A 91 -2.80 1.81 13.40
N PRO A 92 -2.94 2.00 14.72
CA PRO A 92 -3.89 2.98 15.27
C PRO A 92 -3.66 4.40 14.73
N GLY A 93 -2.40 4.85 14.67
CA GLY A 93 -2.07 6.17 14.16
C GLY A 93 -2.31 6.34 12.65
N LEU A 94 -2.25 5.25 11.87
CA LEU A 94 -2.63 5.28 10.45
C LEU A 94 -4.15 5.33 10.27
N ILE A 95 -4.91 4.69 11.17
CA ILE A 95 -6.37 4.76 11.22
C ILE A 95 -6.83 6.16 11.62
N GLU A 96 -6.23 6.74 12.66
CA GLU A 96 -6.51 8.11 13.10
C GLU A 96 -6.29 9.15 12.00
N ARG A 97 -5.31 8.92 11.10
CA ARG A 97 -5.05 9.78 9.93
C ARG A 97 -5.99 9.54 8.75
N GLY A 98 -6.88 8.55 8.85
CA GLY A 98 -7.76 8.13 7.75
C GLY A 98 -7.02 7.52 6.56
N LEU A 99 -5.80 7.03 6.76
CA LEU A 99 -5.03 6.32 5.74
C LEU A 99 -5.41 4.84 5.66
N ILE A 100 -5.97 4.31 6.75
CA ILE A 100 -6.57 2.97 6.85
C ILE A 100 -7.95 3.16 7.49
N TYR A 101 -8.92 2.33 7.13
CA TYR A 101 -10.23 2.35 7.77
C TYR A 101 -10.80 0.95 8.01
N SER A 102 -11.62 0.84 9.04
CA SER A 102 -12.27 -0.42 9.43
C SER A 102 -13.58 -0.61 8.66
N GLY A 103 -13.68 -1.74 7.94
CA GLY A 103 -14.92 -2.20 7.31
C GLY A 103 -15.59 -3.31 8.13
N LYS A 104 -16.50 -4.08 7.51
CA LYS A 104 -17.12 -5.26 8.16
C LYS A 104 -16.11 -6.37 8.43
N ASP A 105 -15.26 -6.62 7.44
CA ASP A 105 -14.52 -7.88 7.32
C ASP A 105 -13.02 -7.71 7.65
N GLY A 106 -12.59 -6.49 7.94
CA GLY A 106 -11.21 -6.16 8.27
C GLY A 106 -10.88 -4.70 7.99
N LEU A 107 -9.58 -4.43 7.81
CA LEU A 107 -9.03 -3.15 7.46
C LEU A 107 -8.93 -3.02 5.93
N TYR A 108 -9.14 -1.79 5.46
CA TYR A 108 -9.11 -1.39 4.06
C TYR A 108 -8.30 -0.11 3.93
N ILE A 109 -7.88 0.21 2.71
CA ILE A 109 -7.24 1.49 2.38
C ILE A 109 -8.08 2.29 1.39
N PRO A 110 -8.01 3.63 1.39
CA PRO A 110 -8.60 4.43 0.33
C PRO A 110 -8.07 4.00 -1.04
N THR A 111 -8.94 3.88 -2.04
CA THR A 111 -8.57 3.40 -3.39
C THR A 111 -7.46 4.25 -4.02
N THR A 112 -7.56 5.56 -3.86
CA THR A 112 -6.58 6.56 -4.32
C THR A 112 -5.25 6.49 -3.57
N LEU A 113 -5.18 5.85 -2.40
CA LEU A 113 -3.94 5.75 -1.63
C LEU A 113 -2.86 5.00 -2.44
N ARG A 114 -3.23 3.91 -3.11
CA ARG A 114 -2.31 3.14 -3.97
C ARG A 114 -1.75 4.00 -5.10
N GLU A 115 -2.58 4.87 -5.67
CA GLU A 115 -2.16 5.80 -6.73
C GLU A 115 -1.16 6.84 -6.21
N VAL A 116 -1.36 7.34 -4.97
CA VAL A 116 -0.43 8.31 -4.35
C VAL A 116 0.91 7.66 -3.96
N LEU A 117 0.90 6.41 -3.49
CA LEU A 117 2.12 5.65 -3.20
C LEU A 117 2.90 5.27 -4.46
N GLY A 118 2.21 5.24 -5.61
CA GLY A 118 2.80 4.97 -6.92
C GLY A 118 2.71 3.51 -7.34
N ASN A 119 3.33 3.20 -8.49
CA ASN A 119 3.17 1.90 -9.15
C ASN A 119 3.99 0.77 -8.54
N GLU A 120 5.02 1.10 -7.76
CA GLU A 120 6.05 0.18 -7.25
C GLU A 120 6.16 0.32 -5.73
N ILE A 121 5.04 0.05 -5.05
CA ILE A 121 4.93 0.15 -3.59
C ILE A 121 5.94 -0.80 -2.95
N ALA A 122 6.75 -0.29 -2.01
CA ALA A 122 7.87 -1.00 -1.39
C ALA A 122 8.92 -1.55 -2.40
N GLY A 123 9.00 -0.98 -3.61
CA GLY A 123 9.87 -1.47 -4.69
C GLY A 123 9.43 -2.82 -5.27
N LEU A 124 8.20 -3.26 -4.96
CA LEU A 124 7.68 -4.53 -5.44
C LEU A 124 7.12 -4.39 -6.87
N GLY A 125 7.39 -5.42 -7.67
CA GLY A 125 6.73 -5.61 -8.96
C GLY A 125 5.28 -6.07 -8.83
N PRO A 126 4.56 -6.21 -9.95
CA PRO A 126 3.20 -6.74 -9.94
C PRO A 126 3.15 -8.13 -9.31
N GLN A 127 2.05 -8.43 -8.61
CA GLN A 127 1.86 -9.73 -8.00
C GLN A 127 1.85 -10.81 -9.09
N THR A 128 2.69 -11.83 -8.92
CA THR A 128 2.70 -12.99 -9.81
C THR A 128 1.54 -13.94 -9.47
N MET A 129 0.88 -14.44 -10.51
CA MET A 129 -0.11 -15.52 -10.38
C MET A 129 0.55 -16.91 -10.41
N ALA A 130 1.84 -16.99 -10.77
CA ALA A 130 2.60 -18.23 -10.83
C ALA A 130 3.29 -18.52 -9.50
N LYS A 131 3.39 -19.80 -9.14
CA LYS A 131 4.11 -20.22 -7.94
C LYS A 131 5.61 -20.10 -8.18
N LEU A 132 6.27 -19.18 -7.49
CA LEU A 132 7.71 -19.00 -7.60
C LEU A 132 8.47 -20.14 -6.92
N ALA A 133 9.39 -20.77 -7.65
CA ALA A 133 10.30 -21.77 -7.13
C ALA A 133 11.56 -21.10 -6.56
N LEU A 134 11.43 -20.37 -5.44
CA LEU A 134 12.53 -19.61 -4.82
C LEU A 134 13.77 -20.46 -4.51
N LYS A 135 13.61 -21.77 -4.31
CA LYS A 135 14.75 -22.69 -4.10
C LYS A 135 15.69 -22.82 -5.30
N LYS A 136 15.23 -22.49 -6.50
CA LYS A 136 16.06 -22.54 -7.72
C LYS A 136 16.93 -21.29 -7.89
N LEU A 137 16.75 -20.25 -7.08
CA LEU A 137 17.55 -19.01 -7.17
C LEU A 137 19.06 -19.28 -7.03
N ASP A 138 19.45 -20.28 -6.23
CA ASP A 138 20.85 -20.67 -6.07
C ASP A 138 21.45 -21.32 -7.34
N GLU A 139 20.61 -21.89 -8.20
CA GLU A 139 20.98 -22.50 -9.49
C GLU A 139 20.88 -21.50 -10.66
N ALA A 140 20.56 -20.24 -10.39
CA ALA A 140 20.37 -19.23 -11.42
C ALA A 140 21.67 -18.98 -12.19
N PRO A 141 21.66 -18.97 -13.54
CA PRO A 141 22.83 -18.64 -14.33
C PRO A 141 23.28 -17.19 -14.07
N ALA A 142 24.58 -16.91 -14.24
CA ALA A 142 25.15 -15.59 -13.93
C ALA A 142 24.45 -14.42 -14.67
N SER A 143 23.90 -14.67 -15.86
CA SER A 143 23.08 -13.67 -16.59
C SER A 143 21.73 -13.38 -15.92
N ALA A 144 21.11 -14.37 -15.28
CA ALA A 144 19.86 -14.20 -14.53
C ALA A 144 20.12 -13.49 -13.19
N GLN A 145 21.19 -13.85 -12.48
CA GLN A 145 21.59 -13.17 -11.24
C GLN A 145 21.85 -11.68 -11.47
N LYS A 146 22.61 -11.32 -12.52
CA LYS A 146 22.83 -9.91 -12.89
C LYS A 146 21.53 -9.15 -13.19
N ALA A 147 20.55 -9.81 -13.81
CA ALA A 147 19.25 -9.20 -14.08
C ALA A 147 18.45 -8.99 -12.79
N LEU A 148 18.47 -9.98 -11.88
CA LEU A 148 17.84 -9.89 -10.56
C LEU A 148 18.47 -8.77 -9.72
N ASP A 149 19.80 -8.70 -9.65
CA ASP A 149 20.51 -7.65 -8.92
C ASP A 149 20.15 -6.25 -9.45
N ALA A 150 20.06 -6.10 -10.77
CA ALA A 150 19.64 -4.86 -11.40
C ALA A 150 18.17 -4.48 -11.08
N MET A 151 17.27 -5.47 -10.97
CA MET A 151 15.87 -5.26 -10.60
C MET A 151 15.66 -5.01 -9.11
N VAL A 152 16.57 -5.46 -8.24
CA VAL A 152 16.53 -5.19 -6.80
C VAL A 152 16.87 -3.74 -6.49
N TRP A 153 17.86 -3.17 -7.19
CA TRP A 153 18.32 -1.79 -6.97
C TRP A 153 17.80 -0.78 -8.01
N GLY A 154 17.07 -1.27 -9.01
CA GLY A 154 16.44 -0.49 -10.07
C GLY A 154 14.94 -0.71 -10.10
N PRO A 155 14.24 -0.27 -11.16
CA PRO A 155 12.84 -0.61 -11.32
C PRO A 155 12.68 -2.14 -11.44
N PRO A 156 11.68 -2.76 -10.80
CA PRO A 156 11.38 -4.18 -10.87
C PRO A 156 10.77 -4.60 -12.23
N ARG A 157 11.22 -3.96 -13.31
CA ARG A 157 10.76 -4.16 -14.69
C ARG A 157 11.94 -4.13 -15.64
N GLY A 158 11.95 -5.06 -16.59
CA GLY A 158 12.92 -5.13 -17.67
C GLY A 158 12.25 -5.14 -19.04
N THR A 159 12.94 -4.64 -20.06
CA THR A 159 12.53 -4.78 -21.46
C THR A 159 13.35 -5.88 -22.12
N VAL A 160 12.69 -6.72 -22.92
CA VAL A 160 13.34 -7.81 -23.67
C VAL A 160 13.16 -7.51 -25.15
N ALA A 161 14.26 -7.55 -25.91
CA ALA A 161 14.25 -7.22 -27.34
C ALA A 161 13.42 -8.20 -28.18
N ASP A 162 13.39 -9.49 -27.81
CA ASP A 162 12.55 -10.50 -28.46
C ASP A 162 11.98 -11.49 -27.42
N VAL A 163 10.67 -11.42 -27.19
CA VAL A 163 9.95 -12.31 -26.25
C VAL A 163 9.91 -13.76 -26.76
N LYS A 164 10.07 -13.97 -28.08
CA LYS A 164 10.11 -15.33 -28.69
C LYS A 164 11.49 -15.96 -28.62
N LYS A 165 12.55 -15.16 -28.41
CA LYS A 165 13.94 -15.62 -28.23
C LYS A 165 14.62 -14.85 -27.09
N PRO A 166 14.15 -15.00 -25.85
CA PRO A 166 14.80 -14.36 -24.71
C PRO A 166 16.23 -14.90 -24.56
N GLY A 167 17.18 -14.03 -24.19
CA GLY A 167 18.52 -14.48 -23.83
C GLY A 167 18.46 -15.49 -22.68
N ALA A 168 19.44 -16.39 -22.56
CA ALA A 168 19.40 -17.53 -21.64
C ALA A 168 19.05 -17.17 -20.19
N GLY A 169 19.51 -16.01 -19.68
CA GLY A 169 19.14 -15.54 -18.34
C GLY A 169 17.68 -15.12 -18.20
N VAL A 170 17.10 -14.51 -19.23
CA VAL A 170 15.68 -14.11 -19.24
C VAL A 170 14.79 -15.33 -19.47
N ALA A 171 15.20 -16.27 -20.33
CA ALA A 171 14.50 -17.54 -20.53
C ALA A 171 14.36 -18.30 -19.19
N TRP A 172 15.45 -18.39 -18.43
CA TRP A 172 15.45 -19.00 -17.11
C TRP A 172 14.52 -18.31 -16.11
N LEU A 173 14.41 -16.97 -16.15
CA LEU A 173 13.50 -16.21 -15.29
C LEU A 173 12.02 -16.34 -15.68
N LEU A 174 11.72 -16.79 -16.90
CA LEU A 174 10.37 -16.99 -17.41
C LEU A 174 9.85 -18.42 -17.20
N GLU A 175 10.73 -19.38 -16.90
CA GLU A 175 10.41 -20.79 -16.59
C GLU A 175 10.08 -21.03 -15.11
#